data_AF-A0A7V4A2I4-F1
#
_entry.id   AF-A0A7V4A2I4-F1
#
_cell.length_a   1.000
_cell.length_b   1.000
_cell.length_c   1.000
_cell.angle_alpha   90.00
_cell.angle_beta   90.00
_cell.angle_gamma   90.00
#
_symmetry.space_group_name_H-M   'P 1'
#
loop_
_entity.id
_entity.type
_entity.pdbx_description
1 polymer ?
#
loop_
_entity_poly.entity_id
_entity_poly.type
_entity_poly.pdbx_seq_one_letter_code
_entity_poly.pdbx_strand_id
1 'polypeptide(L)'
;MRKVWAAAIGLAVVTAVCGLAQVRPSPTMVIGLDFPTIGWVRYDKDGAIRGTWGFNLGLGISSRTYTAKDGLQPEKLNFFWGWGTLAILVPYLEIGATYAFPMDTDKLFCVSAGGIVAFAGLVAALAGYPLPWWVYPAPYISFSFWL
;
A
#
# COMPACT_ATOMS: atom_id res chain seq x y z
N MET A 1 -31.27 7.65 44.19
CA MET A 1 -29.88 7.96 43.77
C MET A 1 -29.10 6.73 43.28
N ARG A 2 -28.99 5.61 44.02
CA ARG A 2 -28.25 4.40 43.60
C ARG A 2 -28.61 3.81 42.22
N LYS A 3 -29.88 3.85 41.81
CA LYS A 3 -30.35 3.29 40.53
C LYS A 3 -29.89 4.08 39.29
N VAL A 4 -29.66 5.39 39.44
CA VAL A 4 -29.23 6.28 38.34
C VAL A 4 -27.77 6.02 37.98
N TRP A 5 -26.92 5.76 38.98
CA TRP A 5 -25.52 5.42 38.78
C TRP A 5 -25.32 4.07 38.09
N ALA A 6 -26.14 3.06 38.42
CA ALA A 6 -26.09 1.76 37.76
C ALA A 6 -26.47 1.85 36.27
N ALA A 7 -27.47 2.66 35.92
CA ALA A 7 -27.87 2.89 34.54
C ALA A 7 -26.80 3.66 33.73
N ALA A 8 -26.16 4.67 34.35
CA ALA A 8 -25.09 5.44 33.71
C ALA A 8 -23.84 4.59 33.46
N ILE A 9 -23.46 3.73 34.40
CA ILE A 9 -22.35 2.79 34.24
C ILE A 9 -22.67 1.74 33.16
N GLY A 10 -23.90 1.20 33.17
CA GLY A 10 -24.34 0.26 32.14
C GLY A 10 -24.30 0.87 30.74
N LEU A 11 -24.76 2.11 30.59
CA LEU A 11 -24.69 2.83 29.32
C LEU A 11 -23.24 3.06 28.90
N ALA A 12 -22.37 3.55 29.78
CA ALA A 12 -20.95 3.79 29.48
C ALA A 12 -20.21 2.51 29.06
N VAL A 13 -20.52 1.36 29.68
CA VAL A 13 -19.96 0.06 29.31
C VAL A 13 -20.48 -0.38 27.93
N VAL A 14 -21.76 -0.20 27.64
CA VAL A 14 -22.33 -0.51 26.31
C VAL A 14 -21.72 0.39 25.23
N THR A 15 -21.56 1.70 25.46
CA THR A 15 -20.92 2.59 24.48
C THR A 15 -19.45 2.27 24.28
N ALA A 16 -18.74 1.86 25.34
CA ALA A 16 -17.35 1.42 25.23
C ALA A 16 -17.21 0.10 24.45
N VAL A 17 -18.09 -0.88 24.72
CA VAL A 17 -18.10 -2.18 24.02
C VAL A 17 -18.53 -2.02 22.55
N CYS A 18 -19.51 -1.17 22.25
CA CYS A 18 -19.91 -0.85 20.88
C CYS A 18 -18.87 0.03 20.14
N GLY A 19 -18.16 0.90 20.85
CA GLY A 19 -17.09 1.73 20.29
C GLY A 19 -15.83 0.92 19.93
N LEU A 20 -15.51 -0.12 20.69
CA LEU A 20 -14.40 -1.04 20.39
C LEU A 20 -14.71 -2.00 19.23
N ALA A 21 -15.99 -2.24 18.93
CA ALA A 21 -16.43 -3.12 17.85
C ALA A 21 -16.30 -2.50 16.43
N GLN A 22 -15.83 -1.26 16.30
CA GLN A 22 -15.65 -0.59 15.01
C GLN A 22 -14.24 -0.70 14.42
N VAL A 23 -13.35 -1.51 15.00
CA VAL A 23 -12.12 -1.92 14.32
C VAL A 23 -12.52 -2.82 13.15
N ARG A 24 -12.81 -2.22 12.00
CA ARG A 24 -12.99 -2.98 10.76
C ARG A 24 -11.71 -3.77 10.53
N PRO A 25 -11.77 -5.11 10.43
CA PRO A 25 -10.58 -5.88 10.18
C PRO A 25 -10.06 -5.44 8.80
N SER A 26 -8.79 -5.09 8.74
CA SER A 26 -8.18 -4.43 7.59
C SER A 26 -6.76 -4.98 7.42
N PRO A 27 -6.28 -5.14 6.17
CA PRO A 27 -5.04 -5.83 5.92
C PRO A 27 -3.87 -5.06 6.54
N THR A 28 -3.04 -5.73 7.31
CA THR A 28 -1.87 -5.13 7.95
C THR A 28 -0.60 -5.40 7.16
N MET A 29 -0.59 -6.49 6.40
CA MET A 29 0.59 -7.03 5.74
C MET A 29 0.35 -7.24 4.25
N VAL A 30 1.42 -7.18 3.46
CA VAL A 30 1.41 -7.47 2.03
C VAL A 30 2.47 -8.53 1.75
N ILE A 31 2.11 -9.56 1.00
CA ILE A 31 3.01 -10.63 0.55
C ILE A 31 2.74 -10.96 -0.90
N GLY A 32 3.75 -10.99 -1.77
CA GLY A 32 3.60 -11.41 -3.16
C GLY A 32 4.80 -11.10 -4.04
N LEU A 33 4.61 -11.18 -5.36
CA LEU A 33 5.62 -10.78 -6.36
C LEU A 33 5.55 -9.30 -6.69
N ASP A 34 4.96 -8.51 -5.79
CA ASP A 34 4.77 -7.08 -5.96
C ASP A 34 5.91 -6.27 -5.30
N PHE A 35 5.86 -4.94 -5.42
CA PHE A 35 6.78 -4.03 -4.71
C PHE A 35 5.99 -3.27 -3.63
N PRO A 36 6.14 -3.59 -2.33
CA PRO A 36 7.06 -4.57 -1.74
C PRO A 36 6.59 -6.03 -1.90
N THR A 37 7.55 -6.95 -1.86
CA THR A 37 7.33 -8.40 -1.87
C THR A 37 6.83 -8.87 -0.51
N ILE A 38 7.39 -8.31 0.57
CA ILE A 38 6.89 -8.44 1.93
C ILE A 38 6.84 -7.03 2.50
N GLY A 39 5.70 -6.59 3.00
CA GLY A 39 5.56 -5.25 3.53
C GLY A 39 4.35 -5.05 4.41
N TRP A 40 4.14 -3.79 4.76
CA TRP A 40 3.08 -3.34 5.65
C TRP A 40 2.23 -2.29 4.97
N VAL A 41 0.94 -2.36 5.26
CA VAL A 41 -0.05 -1.40 4.78
C VAL A 41 0.05 -0.11 5.60
N ARG A 42 0.01 1.03 4.92
CA ARG A 42 -0.03 2.36 5.53
C ARG A 42 -1.43 2.92 5.43
N TYR A 43 -1.95 3.32 6.58
CA TYR A 43 -3.27 3.94 6.72
C TYR A 43 -3.13 5.44 6.95
N ASP A 44 -4.13 6.21 6.51
CA ASP A 44 -4.29 7.58 7.00
C ASP A 44 -5.13 7.64 8.28
N LYS A 45 -5.33 8.87 8.78
CA LYS A 45 -6.14 9.17 9.96
C LYS A 45 -7.61 8.74 9.84
N ASP A 46 -8.13 8.59 8.63
CA ASP A 46 -9.51 8.24 8.35
C ASP A 46 -9.65 6.71 8.11
N GLY A 47 -8.55 5.96 8.25
CA GLY A 47 -8.50 4.50 8.08
C GLY A 47 -8.42 4.05 6.61
N ALA A 48 -8.16 4.97 5.67
CA ALA A 48 -7.99 4.63 4.27
C ALA A 48 -6.58 4.11 3.98
N ILE A 49 -6.48 3.07 3.15
CA ILE A 49 -5.20 2.52 2.69
C ILE A 49 -4.50 3.54 1.79
N ARG A 50 -3.41 4.14 2.25
CA ARG A 50 -2.61 5.11 1.49
C ARG A 50 -1.47 4.52 0.72
N GLY A 51 -1.08 3.31 1.02
CA GLY A 51 -0.05 2.61 0.29
C GLY A 51 0.66 1.60 1.16
N THR A 52 1.88 1.28 0.79
CA THR A 52 2.64 0.20 1.39
C THR A 52 4.10 0.60 1.55
N TRP A 53 4.81 -0.11 2.41
CA TRP A 53 6.26 -0.07 2.48
C TRP A 53 6.80 -1.43 2.91
N GLY A 54 8.01 -1.78 2.49
CA GLY A 54 8.61 -3.05 2.86
C GLY A 54 9.80 -3.42 1.99
N PHE A 55 10.09 -4.71 1.96
CA PHE A 55 11.23 -5.28 1.25
C PHE A 55 10.80 -5.91 -0.07
N ASN A 56 11.62 -5.75 -1.10
CA ASN A 56 11.46 -6.44 -2.37
C ASN A 56 12.41 -7.65 -2.48
N LEU A 57 12.14 -8.59 -3.41
CA LEU A 57 12.98 -9.77 -3.65
C LEU A 57 14.45 -9.45 -3.91
N GLY A 58 14.72 -8.25 -4.43
CA GLY A 58 16.08 -7.77 -4.66
C GLY A 58 16.81 -7.32 -3.39
N LEU A 59 16.34 -7.65 -2.19
CA LEU A 59 16.91 -7.20 -0.90
C LEU A 59 16.91 -5.67 -0.71
N GLY A 60 16.10 -4.95 -1.48
CA GLY A 60 15.93 -3.51 -1.31
C GLY A 60 14.67 -3.16 -0.53
N ILE A 61 14.57 -1.89 -0.16
CA ILE A 61 13.34 -1.29 0.35
C ILE A 61 12.49 -0.74 -0.80
N SER A 62 11.18 -0.71 -0.61
CA SER A 62 10.23 -0.10 -1.54
C SER A 62 9.05 0.48 -0.79
N SER A 63 8.46 1.54 -1.35
CA SER A 63 7.26 2.17 -0.84
C SER A 63 6.38 2.63 -1.99
N ARG A 64 5.08 2.41 -1.84
CA ARG A 64 4.04 2.91 -2.75
C ARG A 64 3.09 3.83 -2.03
N THR A 65 2.55 4.77 -2.79
CA THR A 65 1.54 5.74 -2.36
C THR A 65 0.44 5.81 -3.42
N TYR A 66 -0.80 5.53 -3.03
CA TYR A 66 -1.96 5.68 -3.91
C TYR A 66 -2.31 7.16 -4.10
N THR A 67 -2.63 7.54 -5.33
CA THR A 67 -2.89 8.94 -5.70
C THR A 67 -4.30 9.39 -5.36
N ALA A 68 -5.24 8.45 -5.21
CA ALA A 68 -6.62 8.75 -4.89
C ALA A 68 -6.75 9.29 -3.46
N LYS A 69 -7.56 10.34 -3.27
CA LYS A 69 -7.74 11.01 -1.98
C LYS A 69 -8.46 10.16 -0.94
N ASP A 70 -9.11 9.10 -1.33
CA ASP A 70 -9.79 8.10 -0.51
C ASP A 70 -8.98 6.80 -0.39
N GLY A 71 -7.72 6.80 -0.85
CA GLY A 71 -6.83 5.65 -0.75
C GLY A 71 -7.14 4.56 -1.77
N LEU A 72 -6.68 3.34 -1.50
CA LEU A 72 -7.03 2.17 -2.30
C LEU A 72 -8.52 1.84 -2.14
N GLN A 73 -9.21 1.78 -3.26
CA GLN A 73 -10.60 1.41 -3.38
C GLN A 73 -10.68 0.00 -3.99
N PRO A 74 -11.21 -1.00 -3.26
CA PRO A 74 -11.47 -2.32 -3.82
C PRO A 74 -12.36 -2.24 -5.07
N GLU A 75 -12.15 -3.19 -5.99
CA GLU A 75 -12.91 -3.32 -7.24
C GLU A 75 -12.80 -2.11 -8.18
N LYS A 76 -11.73 -1.33 -8.04
CA LYS A 76 -11.40 -0.20 -8.91
C LYS A 76 -9.92 -0.21 -9.27
N LEU A 77 -9.59 0.52 -10.33
CA LEU A 77 -8.20 0.84 -10.67
C LEU A 77 -7.69 1.94 -9.73
N ASN A 78 -6.61 1.63 -9.02
CA ASN A 78 -5.96 2.52 -8.05
C ASN A 78 -4.58 2.89 -8.56
N PHE A 79 -4.43 4.11 -9.06
CA PHE A 79 -3.13 4.62 -9.48
C PHE A 79 -2.22 4.87 -8.28
N PHE A 80 -0.94 4.58 -8.46
CA PHE A 80 0.08 4.83 -7.46
C PHE A 80 1.35 5.36 -8.09
N TRP A 81 2.14 6.02 -7.25
CA TRP A 81 3.55 6.23 -7.47
C TRP A 81 4.33 5.63 -6.31
N GLY A 82 5.58 5.30 -6.55
CA GLY A 82 6.43 4.67 -5.56
C GLY A 82 7.89 4.94 -5.82
N TRP A 83 8.69 4.47 -4.89
CA TRP A 83 10.14 4.47 -4.99
C TRP A 83 10.67 3.24 -4.28
N GLY A 84 11.88 2.86 -4.62
CA GLY A 84 12.56 1.80 -3.92
C GLY A 84 14.01 1.70 -4.32
N THR A 85 14.61 0.57 -3.95
CA THR A 85 15.98 0.22 -4.24
C THR A 85 16.03 -1.22 -4.75
N LEU A 86 16.95 -1.52 -5.66
CA LEU A 86 17.39 -2.89 -5.94
C LEU A 86 18.72 -3.12 -5.23
N ALA A 87 18.82 -4.21 -4.46
CA ALA A 87 19.99 -4.56 -3.66
C ALA A 87 20.50 -3.41 -2.76
N ILE A 88 19.60 -2.53 -2.30
CA ILE A 88 19.89 -1.27 -1.57
C ILE A 88 20.62 -0.20 -2.41
N LEU A 89 21.35 -0.60 -3.46
CA LEU A 89 22.28 0.24 -4.20
C LEU A 89 21.65 1.07 -5.30
N VAL A 90 20.66 0.53 -6.01
CA VAL A 90 20.12 1.17 -7.22
C VAL A 90 18.74 1.74 -6.89
N PRO A 91 18.63 3.05 -6.60
CA PRO A 91 17.34 3.68 -6.39
C PRO A 91 16.54 3.70 -7.70
N TYR A 92 15.23 3.48 -7.57
CA TYR A 92 14.29 3.56 -8.67
C TYR A 92 13.04 4.33 -8.27
N LEU A 93 12.35 4.84 -9.28
CA LEU A 93 11.00 5.36 -9.18
C LEU A 93 10.05 4.40 -9.87
N GLU A 94 8.80 4.41 -9.41
CA GLU A 94 7.77 3.52 -9.87
C GLU A 94 6.48 4.30 -10.08
N ILE A 95 5.75 3.98 -11.15
CA ILE A 95 4.38 4.42 -11.37
C ILE A 95 3.56 3.24 -11.90
N GLY A 96 2.29 3.19 -11.54
CA GLY A 96 1.43 2.09 -11.97
C GLY A 96 0.00 2.20 -11.49
N ALA A 97 -0.74 1.10 -11.65
CA ALA A 97 -2.08 0.93 -11.14
C ALA A 97 -2.24 -0.46 -10.51
N THR A 98 -3.01 -0.53 -9.42
CA THR A 98 -3.41 -1.76 -8.74
C THR A 98 -4.92 -1.93 -8.86
N TYR A 99 -5.36 -3.13 -9.21
CA TYR A 99 -6.75 -3.56 -9.05
C TYR A 99 -6.83 -4.54 -7.88
N ALA A 100 -7.67 -4.22 -6.88
CA ALA A 100 -7.79 -5.01 -5.67
C ALA A 100 -9.11 -5.80 -5.66
N PHE A 101 -9.00 -7.12 -5.63
CA PHE A 101 -10.11 -8.05 -5.50
C PHE A 101 -10.35 -8.35 -4.01
N PRO A 102 -11.53 -8.05 -3.45
CA PRO A 102 -11.87 -8.46 -2.10
C PRO A 102 -11.97 -9.99 -2.03
N MET A 103 -11.32 -10.61 -1.05
CA MET A 103 -11.36 -12.07 -0.84
C MET A 103 -12.23 -12.46 0.36
N ASP A 104 -11.99 -11.81 1.49
CA ASP A 104 -12.69 -11.97 2.76
C ASP A 104 -12.82 -10.58 3.42
N THR A 105 -13.40 -10.50 4.61
CA THR A 105 -13.72 -9.25 5.32
C THR A 105 -12.50 -8.33 5.47
N ASP A 106 -11.29 -8.88 5.57
CA ASP A 106 -10.05 -8.17 5.86
C ASP A 106 -8.90 -8.43 4.88
N LYS A 107 -9.15 -9.16 3.78
CA LYS A 107 -8.11 -9.61 2.86
C LYS A 107 -8.37 -9.17 1.43
N LEU A 108 -7.30 -8.78 0.76
CA LEU A 108 -7.33 -8.40 -0.66
C LEU A 108 -6.36 -9.26 -1.46
N PHE A 109 -6.76 -9.63 -2.67
CA PHE A 109 -5.86 -10.06 -3.72
C PHE A 109 -5.67 -8.91 -4.71
N CYS A 110 -4.43 -8.48 -4.90
CA CYS A 110 -4.10 -7.32 -5.69
C CYS A 110 -3.35 -7.74 -6.94
N VAL A 111 -3.75 -7.21 -8.09
CA VAL A 111 -3.03 -7.30 -9.36
C VAL A 111 -2.54 -5.91 -9.71
N SER A 112 -1.23 -5.75 -9.88
CA SER A 112 -0.60 -4.46 -10.16
C SER A 112 0.09 -4.51 -11.53
N ALA A 113 0.07 -3.40 -12.24
CA ALA A 113 0.84 -3.21 -13.46
C ALA A 113 1.45 -1.81 -13.46
N GLY A 114 2.69 -1.69 -13.94
CA GLY A 114 3.42 -0.43 -13.87
C GLY A 114 4.73 -0.45 -14.60
N GLY A 115 5.51 0.62 -14.40
CA GLY A 115 6.85 0.78 -14.93
C GLY A 115 7.80 1.26 -13.84
N ILE A 116 9.01 0.70 -13.84
CA ILE A 116 10.10 1.10 -12.94
C ILE A 116 11.20 1.77 -13.76
N VAL A 117 11.67 2.93 -13.32
CA VAL A 117 12.82 3.62 -13.92
C VAL A 117 13.92 3.78 -12.88
N ALA A 118 15.14 3.36 -13.22
CA ALA A 118 16.31 3.59 -12.37
C ALA A 118 16.58 5.11 -12.27
N PHE A 119 16.83 5.61 -11.07
CA PHE A 119 16.97 7.06 -10.82
C PHE A 119 18.13 7.67 -11.61
N ALA A 120 19.30 7.01 -11.64
CA ALA A 120 20.45 7.44 -12.45
C ALA A 120 20.09 7.55 -13.93
N GLY A 121 19.22 6.65 -14.39
CA GLY A 121 18.68 6.67 -15.73
C GLY A 121 17.77 7.87 -16.00
N LEU A 122 16.86 8.19 -15.06
CA LEU A 122 16.04 9.40 -15.15
C LEU A 122 16.90 10.68 -15.20
N VAL A 123 17.94 10.77 -14.37
CA VAL A 123 18.86 11.92 -14.36
C VAL A 123 19.59 12.05 -15.69
N ALA A 124 20.11 10.95 -16.23
CA ALA A 124 20.76 10.96 -17.54
C ALA A 124 19.82 11.42 -18.66
N ALA A 125 18.56 10.99 -18.63
CA ALA A 125 17.53 11.38 -19.59
C ALA A 125 17.28 12.89 -19.57
N LEU A 126 17.08 13.44 -18.37
CA LEU A 126 16.81 14.86 -18.15
C LEU A 126 18.00 15.74 -18.53
N ALA A 127 19.22 15.21 -18.44
CA ALA A 127 20.45 15.90 -18.85
C ALA A 127 20.78 15.73 -20.35
N GLY A 128 19.92 15.06 -21.13
CA GLY A 128 20.09 14.89 -22.58
C GLY A 128 21.11 13.83 -22.98
N TYR A 129 21.53 12.95 -22.06
CA TYR A 129 22.38 11.82 -22.41
C TYR A 129 21.55 10.72 -23.09
N PRO A 130 22.12 10.04 -24.10
CA PRO A 130 21.48 8.87 -24.68
C PRO A 130 21.32 7.80 -23.62
N LEU A 131 20.07 7.39 -23.38
CA LEU A 131 19.78 6.36 -22.40
C LEU A 131 20.18 4.98 -22.95
N PRO A 132 20.99 4.22 -22.21
CA PRO A 132 21.14 2.80 -22.51
C PRO A 132 19.77 2.12 -22.50
N TRP A 133 19.60 1.10 -23.33
CA TRP A 133 18.31 0.38 -23.44
C TRP A 133 17.82 -0.27 -22.13
N TRP A 134 18.71 -0.46 -21.15
CA TRP A 134 18.38 -0.98 -19.82
C TRP A 134 17.88 0.09 -18.83
N VAL A 135 17.80 1.35 -19.26
CA VAL A 135 17.27 2.49 -18.49
C VAL A 135 15.79 2.77 -18.78
N TYR A 136 15.25 2.24 -19.87
CA TYR A 136 13.82 2.41 -20.17
C TYR A 136 12.96 1.85 -19.03
N PRO A 137 11.75 2.41 -18.82
CA PRO A 137 10.84 1.91 -17.80
C PRO A 137 10.65 0.41 -18.00
N ALA A 138 11.09 -0.40 -17.05
CA ALA A 138 10.89 -1.84 -17.11
C ALA A 138 9.42 -2.09 -16.77
N PRO A 139 8.58 -2.51 -17.75
CA PRO A 139 7.19 -2.79 -17.47
C PRO A 139 7.12 -4.05 -16.62
N TYR A 140 6.14 -4.11 -15.72
CA TYR A 140 5.88 -5.31 -14.95
C TYR A 140 4.37 -5.51 -14.76
N ILE A 141 4.02 -6.77 -14.49
CA ILE A 141 2.75 -7.18 -13.93
C ILE A 141 3.09 -8.04 -12.71
N SER A 142 2.41 -7.79 -11.60
CA SER A 142 2.66 -8.45 -10.32
C SER A 142 1.36 -8.74 -9.61
N PHE A 143 1.45 -9.60 -8.59
CA PHE A 143 0.34 -10.02 -7.77
C PHE A 143 0.76 -10.08 -6.30
N SER A 144 -0.15 -9.70 -5.41
CA SER A 144 0.06 -9.75 -3.96
C SER A 144 -1.21 -10.07 -3.18
N PHE A 145 -1.02 -10.72 -2.03
CA PHE A 145 -2.04 -10.93 -1.02
C PHE A 145 -1.83 -9.92 0.10
N TRP A 146 -2.91 -9.31 0.53
CA TRP A 146 -2.96 -8.34 1.61
C TRP A 146 -3.72 -9.00 2.76
N LEU A 147 -3.04 -9.18 3.89
CA LEU A 147 -3.41 -10.05 5.01
C LEU A 147 -3.62 -9.27 6.31
#